data_AF-K1SQP0-F1
#
_entry.id   AF-K1SQP0-F1
#
_cell.length_a   1.000
_cell.length_b   1.000
_cell.length_c   1.000
_cell.angle_alpha   90.00
_cell.angle_beta   90.00
_cell.angle_gamma   90.00
#
_symmetry.space_group_name_H-M   'P 1'
#
loop_
_entity.id
_entity.type
_entity.pdbx_description
1 polymer ?
#
loop_
_entity_poly.entity_id
_entity_poly.type
_entity_poly.pdbx_seq_one_letter_code
_entity_poly.pdbx_strand_id
1 'polypeptide(L)' 'MEIKSRFDHFNINVTDLDRSLKFYAEALGLKEVGRKEAADGRFVLVYLGDGESPFRLELTWL' A
#
# COMPACT_ATOMS: atom_id res chain seq x y z
N MET A 1 30.06 12.74 -0.38
CA MET A 1 29.08 11.79 -0.95
C MET A 1 27.76 12.52 -1.06
N GLU A 2 27.19 12.62 -2.24
CA GLU A 2 25.88 13.27 -2.42
C GLU A 2 24.78 12.27 -2.06
N ILE A 3 23.93 12.60 -1.09
CA ILE A 3 22.82 11.74 -0.68
C ILE A 3 21.62 12.07 -1.57
N LYS A 4 21.06 11.04 -2.23
CA LYS A 4 19.82 11.14 -3.00
C LYS A 4 18.70 10.42 -2.26
N SER A 5 17.56 11.09 -2.12
CA SER A 5 16.33 10.55 -1.53
C SER A 5 15.13 10.84 -2.44
N ARG A 6 14.04 10.09 -2.24
CA ARG A 6 12.74 10.34 -2.87
C ARG A 6 11.62 9.94 -1.91
N PHE A 7 10.45 10.54 -2.05
CA PHE A 7 9.23 9.99 -1.46
C PHE A 7 8.85 8.71 -2.22
N ASP A 8 8.51 7.67 -1.47
CA ASP A 8 8.33 6.33 -2.02
C ASP A 8 6.86 5.87 -1.98
N HIS A 9 6.15 6.21 -0.91
CA HIS A 9 4.73 5.90 -0.75
C HIS A 9 4.07 6.81 0.30
N PHE A 10 2.74 6.81 0.31
CA PHE A 10 1.89 7.35 1.38
C PHE A 10 1.19 6.20 2.09
N ASN A 11 1.13 6.23 3.42
CA ASN A 11 0.53 5.15 4.22
C ASN A 11 -0.80 5.59 4.86
N ILE A 12 -1.76 4.66 4.92
CA ILE A 12 -3.01 4.79 5.69
C ILE A 12 -3.28 3.48 6.45
N ASN A 13 -3.65 3.59 7.73
CA ASN A 13 -4.14 2.44 8.49
C ASN A 13 -5.61 2.17 8.19
N VAL A 14 -5.94 0.90 7.96
CA VAL A 14 -7.30 0.44 7.67
C VAL A 14 -7.71 -0.66 8.64
N THR A 15 -8.99 -0.69 9.00
CA THR A 15 -9.54 -1.68 9.94
C THR A 15 -10.10 -2.93 9.24
N ASP A 16 -10.40 -2.82 7.95
CA ASP A 16 -10.90 -3.88 7.09
C ASP A 16 -10.12 -3.85 5.77
N LEU A 17 -9.17 -4.77 5.63
CA LEU A 17 -8.25 -4.80 4.49
C LEU A 17 -8.99 -5.12 3.20
N ASP A 18 -9.81 -6.17 3.19
CA ASP A 18 -10.51 -6.64 1.99
C ASP A 18 -11.48 -5.58 1.45
N ARG A 19 -12.23 -4.93 2.34
CA ARG A 19 -13.13 -3.83 1.96
C ARG A 19 -12.34 -2.66 1.38
N SER A 20 -11.17 -2.34 1.95
CA SER A 20 -10.34 -1.25 1.49
C SER A 20 -9.73 -1.54 0.12
N LEU A 21 -9.21 -2.76 -0.09
CA LEU A 21 -8.68 -3.20 -1.39
C LEU A 21 -9.74 -3.12 -2.48
N LYS A 22 -10.95 -3.61 -2.21
CA LYS A 22 -12.08 -3.50 -3.12
C LYS A 22 -12.41 -2.05 -3.46
N PHE A 23 -12.50 -1.19 -2.45
CA PHE A 23 -12.79 0.23 -2.65
C PHE A 23 -11.76 0.91 -3.56
N TYR A 24 -10.45 0.75 -3.27
CA TYR A 24 -9.40 1.40 -4.07
C TYR A 24 -9.30 0.85 -5.49
N ALA A 25 -9.57 -0.45 -5.68
CA ALA A 25 -9.65 -1.04 -7.00
C ALA A 25 -10.85 -0.51 -7.81
N GLU A 26 -12.03 -0.42 -7.22
CA GLU A 26 -13.26 0.01 -7.92
C GLU A 26 -13.33 1.52 -8.14
N ALA A 27 -12.95 2.31 -7.14
CA ALA A 27 -13.09 3.77 -7.17
C ALA A 27 -11.96 4.44 -7.96
N LEU A 28 -10.73 3.93 -7.87
CA LEU A 28 -9.54 4.57 -8.42
C LEU A 28 -8.75 3.67 -9.38
N GLY A 29 -9.14 2.41 -9.58
CA GLY A 29 -8.43 1.49 -10.45
C GLY A 29 -7.08 1.01 -9.91
N LEU A 30 -6.77 1.25 -8.63
CA LEU A 30 -5.49 0.88 -8.04
C LEU A 30 -5.38 -0.64 -7.88
N LYS A 31 -4.16 -1.17 -8.06
CA LYS A 31 -3.89 -2.62 -8.00
C LYS A 31 -2.82 -2.92 -6.98
N GLU A 32 -2.93 -4.09 -6.34
CA GLU A 32 -1.88 -4.60 -5.47
C GLU A 32 -0.59 -4.84 -6.26
N VAL A 33 0.49 -4.20 -5.82
CA VAL A 33 1.85 -4.31 -6.40
C VAL A 33 2.86 -4.90 -5.43
N GLY A 34 2.46 -5.15 -4.18
CA GLY A 34 3.29 -5.80 -3.19
C GLY A 34 2.56 -5.99 -1.86
N ARG A 35 2.98 -7.01 -1.11
CA ARG A 35 2.41 -7.36 0.19
C ARG A 35 3.49 -7.83 1.14
N LYS A 36 3.35 -7.47 2.41
CA LYS A 36 4.19 -7.96 3.49
C LYS A 36 3.35 -8.27 4.71
N GLU A 37 3.54 -9.47 5.24
CA GLU A 37 2.84 -9.94 6.44
C GLU A 37 3.85 -10.08 7.58
N ALA A 38 3.45 -9.64 8.77
CA ALA A 38 4.23 -9.91 9.96
C ALA A 38 4.21 -11.42 10.25
N ALA A 39 5.36 -12.01 10.58
CA ALA A 39 5.46 -13.43 10.89
C ALA A 39 4.59 -13.85 12.09
N ASP A 40 4.27 -12.90 12.97
CA ASP A 40 3.41 -13.08 14.14
C ASP A 40 1.95 -12.64 13.89
N GLY A 41 1.60 -12.30 12.65
CA GLY A 41 0.25 -11.90 12.25
C GLY A 41 -0.23 -10.55 12.78
N ARG A 42 0.64 -9.75 13.43
CA ARG A 42 0.26 -8.47 14.05
C ARG A 42 -0.01 -7.33 13.06
N PHE A 43 0.38 -7.50 11.81
CA PHE A 43 0.03 -6.54 10.76
C PHE A 43 0.16 -7.15 9.36
N VAL A 44 -0.55 -6.56 8.43
CA VAL A 44 -0.42 -6.77 6.99
C VAL A 44 -0.23 -5.42 6.32
N LEU A 45 0.80 -5.30 5.48
CA LEU A 45 1.04 -4.16 4.61
C LEU A 45 0.69 -4.55 3.17
N VAL A 46 -0.13 -3.76 2.50
CA VAL A 46 -0.41 -3.91 1.07
C VAL A 46 -0.10 -2.62 0.34
N TYR A 47 0.73 -2.70 -0.70
CA TYR A 47 1.08 -1.59 -1.56
C TYR A 47 0.19 -1.61 -2.80
N LEU A 48 -0.46 -0.49 -3.08
CA LEU A 48 -1.28 -0.24 -4.24
C LEU A 48 -0.58 0.72 -5.20
N GLY A 49 -0.64 0.42 -6.50
CA GLY A 49 -0.12 1.25 -7.58
C GLY A 49 -1.21 1.63 -8.59
N ASP A 50 -1.01 2.77 -9.25
CA ASP A 50 -1.84 3.29 -10.35
C ASP A 50 -1.46 2.69 -11.72
N GLY A 51 -0.27 2.10 -11.83
CA GLY A 51 0.27 1.57 -13.08
C GLY A 51 0.94 2.63 -13.97
N GLU A 52 1.01 3.87 -13.53
CA GLU A 52 1.60 5.01 -14.25
C GLU A 52 2.85 5.55 -13.54
N SER A 53 2.80 5.66 -12.21
CA SER A 53 3.85 6.24 -11.39
C SER A 53 4.49 5.21 -10.46
N PRO A 54 5.76 5.42 -10.04
CA PRO A 54 6.40 4.58 -9.04
C PRO A 54 5.91 4.86 -7.62
N PHE A 55 5.07 5.89 -7.42
CA PHE A 55 4.56 6.26 -6.10
C PHE A 55 3.40 5.35 -5.70
N ARG A 56 3.38 4.92 -4.45
CA ARG A 56 2.45 3.87 -3.98
C ARG A 56 1.57 4.36 -2.84
N LEU A 57 0.38 3.80 -2.73
CA LEU A 57 -0.45 3.88 -1.54
C LEU A 57 -0.23 2.60 -0.72
N GLU A 58 0.26 2.71 0.51
CA GLU A 58 0.38 1.60 1.45
C GLU A 58 -0.86 1.56 2.36
N LEU A 59 -1.51 0.40 2.43
CA LEU A 59 -2.54 0.09 3.42
C LEU A 59 -1.92 -0.76 4.53
N THR A 60 -2.02 -0.29 5.78
CA THR A 60 -1.62 -1.06 6.95
C THR A 60 -2.85 -1.56 7.69
N TRP A 61 -3.00 -2.88 7.76
CA TRP A 61 -3.95 -3.53 8.64
C TRP A 61 -3.22 -4.05 9.88
N LEU A 62 -3.83 -3.87 11.06
CA LEU A 62 -3.28 -4.22 12.39
C LEU A 62 -4.14 -5.26 13.08
#